data_AF-A0A833WJA1-F1
#
_entry.id   AF-A0A833WJA1-F1
#
_cell.length_a   1.000
_cell.length_b   1.000
_cell.length_c   1.000
_cell.angle_alpha   90.00
_cell.angle_beta   90.00
_cell.angle_gamma   90.00
#
_symmetry.space_group_name_H-M   'P 1'
#
loop_
_entity.id
_entity.type
_entity.pdbx_description
1 polymer ?
#
loop_
_entity_poly.entity_id
_entity_poly.type
_entity_poly.pdbx_seq_one_letter_code
_entity_poly.pdbx_strand_id
1 'polypeptide(L)'
;MIRPGGSTNVAVGDSVAIAVQGVPRHTMDVQHDVALNMEKTSEAAAAPSRILFLDGVRGLAALLVVTQHSHEYMQDLNLGACAVDAFFVLSSFLLTMLFMKKSMKLLAHGATYRKWTFTLADYFSKRFFRIYPLFALVATVLWMLPHDVKRGLFRVEKPESFDLYRVLTFDFDQRFFVFWTLPLAISYYLFIPVFVLAVLKLRSYWWIPFSSAYCWVMYEGWYTFRWSHMGLAPHFPTFLAGSLAAVIFVKLDMWMKMNSVQLRPPLIYAIRTFECTALALLLSLSFQGLFFNWIHANIAPQTAGFPFISVLLTVIFVIEILLPSSLSTFLKTMLFDTAVMSFSIYLLHGLVIYTDAISEQPSYYDRIFSTFGLTVLVATVSYSLVEYPSQLLAQHVTRELARREVLGL
;
A
#
# COMPACT_ATOMS: atom_id res chain seq x y z
N MET A 1 -48.00 30.39 43.85
CA MET A 1 -48.56 30.99 42.62
C MET A 1 -47.38 31.48 41.78
N ILE A 2 -47.17 30.88 40.59
CA ILE A 2 -46.41 31.35 39.40
C ILE A 2 -44.95 31.91 39.55
N ARG A 3 -44.08 31.41 38.65
CA ARG A 3 -42.68 31.81 38.25
C ARG A 3 -42.64 33.21 37.57
N PRO A 4 -41.59 33.69 36.83
CA PRO A 4 -40.24 33.17 36.52
C PRO A 4 -39.05 34.18 36.64
N GLY A 5 -37.83 33.72 36.36
CA GLY A 5 -36.73 34.52 35.79
C GLY A 5 -35.51 34.73 36.72
N GLY A 6 -34.27 34.48 36.31
CA GLY A 6 -33.74 33.88 35.07
C GLY A 6 -32.26 33.46 35.25
N SER A 7 -31.77 32.51 34.46
CA SER A 7 -30.43 31.91 34.62
C SER A 7 -29.46 32.28 33.50
N THR A 8 -28.26 32.71 33.86
CA THR A 8 -27.11 32.84 32.94
C THR A 8 -26.05 31.79 33.27
N ASN A 9 -25.97 30.72 32.47
CA ASN A 9 -24.85 29.78 32.53
C ASN A 9 -23.87 30.06 31.39
N VAL A 10 -22.60 30.26 31.75
CA VAL A 10 -21.49 30.36 30.81
C VAL A 10 -21.08 28.94 30.39
N ALA A 11 -20.97 28.70 29.10
CA ALA A 11 -20.58 27.39 28.57
C ALA A 11 -19.07 27.17 28.73
N VAL A 12 -18.71 26.07 29.42
CA VAL A 12 -17.34 25.56 29.45
C VAL A 12 -17.12 24.69 28.20
N GLY A 13 -16.04 24.94 27.47
CA GLY A 13 -15.70 24.19 26.25
C GLY A 13 -14.93 22.91 26.55
N ASP A 14 -15.45 21.77 26.09
CA ASP A 14 -14.77 20.47 26.21
C ASP A 14 -13.47 20.43 25.40
N SER A 15 -12.35 20.29 26.10
CA SER A 15 -11.03 20.10 25.52
C SER A 15 -10.78 18.62 25.24
N VAL A 16 -10.88 18.21 23.97
CA VAL A 16 -10.65 16.80 23.56
C VAL A 16 -9.15 16.49 23.50
N ALA A 17 -8.63 15.84 24.54
CA ALA A 17 -7.33 15.20 24.53
C ALA A 17 -7.38 13.87 23.75
N ILE A 18 -6.39 13.61 22.88
CA ILE A 18 -6.21 12.30 22.23
C ILE A 18 -4.78 11.83 22.44
N ALA A 19 -4.64 10.59 22.92
CA ALA A 19 -3.42 10.07 23.52
C ALA A 19 -2.29 9.76 22.53
N VAL A 20 -1.07 9.92 23.04
CA VAL A 20 0.20 9.51 22.42
C VAL A 20 0.46 8.04 22.75
N GLN A 21 0.90 7.23 21.78
CA GLN A 21 1.58 5.96 22.09
C GLN A 21 3.09 6.21 22.17
N GLY A 22 3.63 6.10 23.38
CA GLY A 22 5.05 6.22 23.68
C GLY A 22 5.76 4.87 23.77
N VAL A 23 7.03 4.87 23.40
CA VAL A 23 8.03 3.80 23.61
C VAL A 23 8.13 3.47 25.12
N PRO A 24 8.34 2.19 25.51
CA PRO A 24 8.30 1.80 26.92
C PRO A 24 9.41 2.47 27.75
N ARG A 25 9.02 3.05 28.89
CA ARG A 25 9.94 3.40 29.98
C ARG A 25 9.85 2.31 31.05
N HIS A 26 11.00 1.93 31.60
CA HIS A 26 11.08 1.17 32.84
C HIS A 26 10.42 1.97 33.98
N THR A 27 9.55 1.32 34.74
CA THR A 27 9.26 1.68 36.14
C THR A 27 9.04 0.42 36.94
N MET A 28 9.80 0.29 38.02
CA MET A 28 9.37 -0.51 39.16
C MET A 28 8.22 0.21 39.87
N ASP A 29 7.46 -0.57 40.62
CA ASP A 29 6.81 -0.19 41.89
C ASP A 29 5.36 0.37 41.88
N VAL A 30 4.71 0.12 43.02
CA VAL A 30 3.44 0.61 43.57
C VAL A 30 2.14 0.16 42.89
N GLN A 31 1.82 -1.09 43.18
CA GLN A 31 0.49 -1.68 43.25
C GLN A 31 -0.42 -0.96 44.27
N HIS A 32 -1.32 -0.03 43.86
CA HIS A 32 -2.39 0.44 44.75
C HIS A 32 -3.74 0.95 44.16
N ASP A 33 -3.91 1.13 42.84
CA ASP A 33 -5.10 1.78 42.24
C ASP A 33 -6.12 0.84 41.54
N VAL A 34 -6.33 -0.37 42.06
CA VAL A 34 -7.12 -1.42 41.36
C VAL A 34 -8.65 -1.27 41.49
N ALA A 35 -9.17 -0.40 42.38
CA ALA A 35 -10.54 -0.53 42.89
C ALA A 35 -11.64 0.38 42.29
N LEU A 36 -11.35 1.32 41.37
CA LEU A 36 -12.31 2.40 41.03
C LEU A 36 -12.63 2.65 39.54
N ASN A 37 -12.28 1.74 38.61
CA ASN A 37 -12.55 1.92 37.17
C ASN A 37 -13.48 0.88 36.52
N MET A 38 -14.31 0.18 37.31
CA MET A 38 -15.31 -0.79 36.81
C MET A 38 -16.65 -0.16 36.37
N GLU A 39 -16.67 1.01 35.73
CA GLU A 39 -17.87 1.46 34.97
C GLU A 39 -17.61 2.61 33.97
N LYS A 40 -16.76 2.37 32.95
CA LYS A 40 -16.74 3.27 31.77
C LYS A 40 -16.39 2.57 30.44
N THR A 41 -17.11 1.48 30.15
CA THR A 41 -17.25 0.95 28.79
C THR A 41 -18.07 1.92 27.94
N SER A 42 -17.41 2.92 27.36
CA SER A 42 -17.96 3.77 26.30
C SER A 42 -16.97 3.82 25.14
N GLU A 43 -17.50 3.67 23.93
CA GLU A 43 -16.80 3.48 22.66
C GLU A 43 -15.66 4.50 22.43
N ALA A 44 -14.45 4.15 22.84
CA ALA A 44 -13.25 4.85 22.42
C ALA A 44 -13.12 4.70 20.90
N ALA A 45 -13.36 5.81 20.19
CA ALA A 45 -13.50 5.86 18.74
C ALA A 45 -12.39 5.05 18.02
N ALA A 46 -12.78 3.90 17.46
CA ALA A 46 -11.83 2.96 16.88
C ALA A 46 -11.02 3.63 15.76
N ALA A 47 -9.72 3.82 16.02
CA ALA A 47 -8.76 4.19 14.99
C ALA A 47 -8.86 3.19 13.83
N PRO A 48 -8.77 3.62 12.56
CA PRO A 48 -8.93 2.72 11.43
C PRO A 48 -7.90 1.58 11.53
N SER A 49 -8.39 0.36 11.70
CA SER A 49 -7.56 -0.82 11.93
C SER A 49 -6.58 -1.00 10.79
N ARG A 50 -5.29 -0.78 11.06
CA ARG A 50 -4.23 -1.15 10.13
C ARG A 50 -4.29 -2.66 9.93
N ILE A 51 -4.44 -3.09 8.68
CA ILE A 51 -4.46 -4.51 8.32
C ILE A 51 -3.00 -4.96 8.22
N LEU A 52 -2.42 -5.34 9.36
CA LEU A 52 -0.98 -5.50 9.53
C LEU A 52 -0.33 -6.53 8.58
N PHE A 53 -1.07 -7.54 8.14
CA PHE A 53 -0.54 -8.51 7.18
C PHE A 53 -0.38 -7.93 5.76
N LEU A 54 -1.25 -6.98 5.37
CA LEU A 54 -1.13 -6.27 4.08
C LEU A 54 0.08 -5.34 4.07
N ASP A 55 0.45 -4.81 5.24
CA ASP A 55 1.77 -4.20 5.41
C ASP A 55 2.86 -5.28 5.21
N GLY A 56 2.82 -6.43 5.89
CA GLY A 56 3.76 -7.53 5.68
C GLY A 56 3.99 -7.95 4.21
N VAL A 57 2.92 -8.03 3.40
CA VAL A 57 3.01 -8.28 1.94
C VAL A 57 3.81 -7.19 1.22
N ARG A 58 3.66 -5.92 1.63
CA ARG A 58 4.43 -4.78 1.13
C ARG A 58 5.92 -4.89 1.47
N GLY A 59 6.23 -5.39 2.68
CA GLY A 59 7.59 -5.70 3.11
C GLY A 59 8.20 -6.83 2.26
N LEU A 60 7.45 -7.90 2.02
CA LEU A 60 7.87 -9.00 1.14
C LEU A 60 8.16 -8.50 -0.28
N ALA A 61 7.24 -7.74 -0.87
CA ALA A 61 7.39 -7.17 -2.21
C ALA A 61 8.65 -6.28 -2.29
N ALA A 62 8.92 -5.45 -1.28
CA ALA A 62 10.14 -4.64 -1.25
C ALA A 62 11.40 -5.51 -1.34
N LEU A 63 11.49 -6.57 -0.53
CA LEU A 63 12.63 -7.49 -0.53
C LEU A 63 12.76 -8.28 -1.84
N LEU A 64 11.66 -8.75 -2.43
CA LEU A 64 11.68 -9.45 -3.73
C LEU A 64 12.17 -8.56 -4.87
N VAL A 65 11.92 -7.24 -4.82
CA VAL A 65 12.51 -6.28 -5.77
C VAL A 65 14.03 -6.17 -5.57
N VAL A 66 14.54 -6.18 -4.33
CA VAL A 66 15.99 -6.22 -4.04
C VAL A 66 16.61 -7.51 -4.60
N THR A 67 15.98 -8.66 -4.35
CA THR A 67 16.41 -9.98 -4.85
C THR A 67 16.52 -10.02 -6.37
N GLN A 68 15.55 -9.45 -7.10
CA GLN A 68 15.62 -9.41 -8.56
C GLN A 68 16.78 -8.54 -9.05
N HIS A 69 16.92 -7.33 -8.51
CA HIS A 69 17.88 -6.35 -9.03
C HIS A 69 19.34 -6.63 -8.65
N SER A 70 19.61 -7.50 -7.68
CA SER A 70 20.97 -7.93 -7.33
C SER A 70 21.67 -8.73 -8.42
N HIS A 71 20.93 -9.33 -9.37
CA HIS A 71 21.43 -10.24 -10.39
C HIS A 71 22.13 -11.52 -9.89
N GLU A 72 22.03 -11.81 -8.59
CA GLU A 72 22.73 -12.93 -7.92
C GLU A 72 21.79 -14.08 -7.54
N TYR A 73 20.52 -13.79 -7.25
CA TYR A 73 19.58 -14.75 -6.66
C TYR A 73 18.33 -14.89 -7.52
N MET A 74 17.89 -16.14 -7.76
CA MET A 74 16.58 -16.46 -8.35
C MET A 74 16.28 -15.71 -9.68
N GLN A 75 17.32 -15.54 -10.51
CA GLN A 75 17.28 -14.73 -11.73
C GLN A 75 16.57 -15.42 -12.91
N ASP A 76 16.41 -16.73 -12.80
CA ASP A 76 15.49 -17.53 -13.62
C ASP A 76 14.02 -17.13 -13.40
N LEU A 77 13.70 -16.51 -12.26
CA LEU A 77 12.34 -16.12 -11.88
C LEU A 77 12.06 -14.61 -12.07
N ASN A 78 10.79 -14.28 -12.32
CA ASN A 78 10.31 -12.91 -12.50
C ASN A 78 9.75 -12.31 -11.19
N LEU A 79 10.44 -12.55 -10.07
CA LEU A 79 10.01 -12.15 -8.72
C LEU A 79 9.84 -10.63 -8.56
N GLY A 80 10.72 -9.83 -9.18
CA GLY A 80 10.63 -8.38 -9.18
C GLY A 80 9.38 -7.88 -9.90
N ALA A 81 8.96 -8.54 -10.99
CA ALA A 81 7.73 -8.22 -11.70
C ALA A 81 6.49 -8.57 -10.86
N CYS A 82 6.46 -9.75 -10.25
CA CYS A 82 5.42 -10.14 -9.27
C CYS A 82 5.32 -9.14 -8.12
N ALA A 83 6.46 -8.68 -7.60
CA ALA A 83 6.51 -7.72 -6.51
C ALA A 83 5.99 -6.33 -6.90
N VAL A 84 6.27 -5.85 -8.12
CA VAL A 84 5.69 -4.60 -8.64
C VAL A 84 4.17 -4.73 -8.82
N ASP A 85 3.68 -5.86 -9.36
CA ASP A 85 2.24 -6.16 -9.39
C ASP A 85 1.63 -6.13 -7.98
N ALA A 86 2.30 -6.73 -6.99
CA ALA A 86 1.86 -6.71 -5.61
C ALA A 86 1.81 -5.29 -5.02
N PHE A 87 2.80 -4.44 -5.29
CA PHE A 87 2.76 -3.02 -4.90
C PHE A 87 1.59 -2.26 -5.53
N PHE A 88 1.32 -2.48 -6.82
CA PHE A 88 0.23 -1.82 -7.55
C PHE A 88 -1.15 -2.26 -7.03
N VAL A 89 -1.38 -3.58 -6.92
CA VAL A 89 -2.62 -4.16 -6.36
C VAL A 89 -2.85 -3.71 -4.93
N LEU A 90 -1.84 -3.78 -4.07
CA LEU A 90 -1.95 -3.40 -2.67
C LEU A 90 -2.27 -1.90 -2.53
N SER A 91 -1.64 -1.07 -3.36
CA SER A 91 -1.89 0.37 -3.35
C SER A 91 -3.32 0.67 -3.79
N SER A 92 -3.77 0.17 -4.95
CA SER A 92 -5.15 0.41 -5.40
C SER A 92 -6.17 -0.16 -4.43
N PHE A 93 -5.96 -1.37 -3.89
CA PHE A 93 -6.84 -1.97 -2.89
C PHE A 93 -6.99 -1.10 -1.64
N LEU A 94 -5.88 -0.76 -0.98
CA LEU A 94 -5.92 0.00 0.28
C LEU A 94 -6.48 1.41 0.08
N LEU A 95 -6.08 2.11 -0.99
CA LEU A 95 -6.57 3.47 -1.25
C LEU A 95 -8.06 3.46 -1.62
N THR A 96 -8.52 2.53 -2.45
CA THR A 96 -9.93 2.39 -2.82
C THR A 96 -10.79 2.00 -1.61
N MET A 97 -10.36 1.03 -0.80
CA MET A 97 -11.07 0.62 0.43
C MET A 97 -11.24 1.80 1.40
N LEU A 98 -10.15 2.51 1.71
CA LEU A 98 -10.17 3.64 2.65
C LEU A 98 -11.01 4.81 2.11
N PHE A 99 -10.85 5.15 0.83
CA PHE A 99 -11.60 6.24 0.21
C PHE A 99 -13.09 5.90 0.07
N MET A 100 -13.45 4.66 -0.23
CA MET A 100 -14.85 4.19 -0.26
C MET A 100 -15.49 4.22 1.14
N LYS A 101 -14.82 3.70 2.16
CA LYS A 101 -15.31 3.76 3.55
C LYS A 101 -15.49 5.22 4.04
N LYS A 102 -14.60 6.15 3.65
CA LYS A 102 -14.76 7.60 3.93
C LYS A 102 -15.91 8.22 3.13
N SER A 103 -16.01 7.92 1.84
CA SER A 103 -17.04 8.44 0.91
C SER A 103 -18.46 8.03 1.30
N MET A 104 -18.67 6.78 1.73
CA MET A 104 -19.99 6.32 2.21
C MET A 104 -20.42 7.09 3.47
N LYS A 105 -19.50 7.36 4.40
CA LYS A 105 -19.80 8.21 5.57
C LYS A 105 -20.18 9.63 5.16
N LEU A 106 -19.46 10.23 4.20
CA LEU A 106 -19.78 11.58 3.70
C LEU A 106 -21.16 11.65 3.03
N LEU A 107 -21.50 10.67 2.18
CA LEU A 107 -22.82 10.60 1.54
C LEU A 107 -23.95 10.41 2.56
N ALA A 108 -23.75 9.56 3.58
CA ALA A 108 -24.74 9.33 4.64
C ALA A 108 -25.03 10.58 5.48
N HIS A 109 -24.05 11.48 5.65
CA HIS A 109 -24.19 12.74 6.40
C HIS A 109 -24.55 13.94 5.50
N GLY A 110 -24.92 13.73 4.23
CA GLY A 110 -25.28 14.83 3.31
C GLY A 110 -24.16 15.83 3.07
N ALA A 111 -22.90 15.39 3.04
CA ALA A 111 -21.72 16.26 3.03
C ALA A 111 -21.72 17.31 1.88
N THR A 112 -21.64 18.59 2.26
CA THR A 112 -21.49 19.74 1.35
C THR A 112 -20.26 19.60 0.45
N TYR A 113 -20.30 20.21 -0.75
CA TYR A 113 -19.18 20.26 -1.70
C TYR A 113 -17.82 20.60 -1.06
N ARG A 114 -17.82 21.56 -0.12
CA ARG A 114 -16.64 21.97 0.65
C ARG A 114 -16.01 20.84 1.50
N LYS A 115 -16.83 19.95 2.06
CA LYS A 115 -16.34 18.80 2.83
C LYS A 115 -15.71 17.73 1.93
N TRP A 116 -16.17 17.65 0.68
CA TRP A 116 -15.52 16.85 -0.37
C TRP A 116 -14.17 17.43 -0.77
N THR A 117 -14.05 18.75 -0.98
CA THR A 117 -12.75 19.37 -1.33
C THR A 117 -11.72 19.21 -0.20
N PHE A 118 -12.09 19.42 1.06
CA PHE A 118 -11.21 19.12 2.20
C PHE A 118 -10.83 17.63 2.28
N THR A 119 -11.77 16.71 2.03
CA THR A 119 -11.49 15.27 2.02
C THR A 119 -10.53 14.87 0.89
N LEU A 120 -10.64 15.50 -0.27
CA LEU A 120 -9.79 15.24 -1.42
C LEU A 120 -8.38 15.85 -1.23
N ALA A 121 -8.28 17.05 -0.65
CA ALA A 121 -7.01 17.66 -0.25
C ALA A 121 -6.28 16.81 0.82
N ASP A 122 -7.00 16.29 1.81
CA ASP A 122 -6.49 15.35 2.82
C ASP A 122 -6.02 14.02 2.21
N TYR A 123 -6.71 13.53 1.17
CA TYR A 123 -6.31 12.34 0.43
C TYR A 123 -5.00 12.57 -0.33
N PHE A 124 -4.90 13.64 -1.12
CA PHE A 124 -3.72 13.91 -1.94
C PHE A 124 -2.50 14.32 -1.12
N SER A 125 -2.66 15.14 -0.07
CA SER A 125 -1.52 15.54 0.80
C SER A 125 -0.83 14.32 1.42
N LYS A 126 -1.60 13.35 1.93
CA LYS A 126 -1.10 12.08 2.46
C LYS A 126 -0.35 11.21 1.45
N ARG A 127 -0.61 11.37 0.14
CA ARG A 127 0.11 10.64 -0.91
C ARG A 127 1.34 11.39 -1.40
N PHE A 128 1.22 12.71 -1.55
CA PHE A 128 2.34 13.59 -1.82
C PHE A 128 3.43 13.40 -0.76
N PHE A 129 3.14 13.67 0.52
CA PHE A 129 4.13 13.58 1.60
C PHE A 129 4.66 12.16 1.90
N ARG A 130 3.97 11.11 1.43
CA ARG A 130 4.46 9.73 1.58
C ARG A 130 5.49 9.34 0.52
N ILE A 131 5.41 9.91 -0.68
CA ILE A 131 6.18 9.47 -1.85
C ILE A 131 7.16 10.56 -2.31
N TYR A 132 6.64 11.78 -2.51
CA TYR A 132 7.34 12.83 -3.23
C TYR A 132 8.58 13.39 -2.50
N PRO A 133 8.60 13.64 -1.18
CA PRO A 133 9.78 14.21 -0.51
C PRO A 133 11.03 13.34 -0.63
N LEU A 134 10.91 12.03 -0.40
CA LEU A 134 12.05 11.12 -0.54
C LEU A 134 12.43 10.92 -2.01
N PHE A 135 11.46 10.79 -2.91
CA PHE A 135 11.71 10.77 -4.36
C PHE A 135 12.49 12.00 -4.83
N ALA A 136 12.04 13.20 -4.47
CA ALA A 136 12.67 14.45 -4.85
C ALA A 136 14.08 14.60 -4.26
N LEU A 137 14.30 14.12 -3.02
CA LEU A 137 15.64 14.06 -2.43
C LEU A 137 16.56 13.15 -3.24
N VAL A 138 16.13 11.92 -3.56
CA VAL A 138 16.93 10.98 -4.36
C VAL A 138 17.22 11.53 -5.76
N ALA A 139 16.22 12.11 -6.44
CA ALA A 139 16.41 12.76 -7.73
C ALA A 139 17.42 13.93 -7.65
N THR A 140 17.40 14.72 -6.56
CA THR A 140 18.34 15.81 -6.32
C THR A 140 19.77 15.30 -6.05
N VAL A 141 19.91 14.24 -5.25
CA VAL A 141 21.22 13.60 -5.01
C VAL A 141 21.79 13.02 -6.32
N LEU A 142 20.98 12.31 -7.12
CA LEU A 142 21.38 11.82 -8.43
C LEU A 142 21.73 12.96 -9.39
N TRP A 143 21.06 14.11 -9.32
CA TRP A 143 21.43 15.30 -10.10
C TRP A 143 22.82 15.83 -9.72
N MET A 144 23.15 15.89 -8.42
CA MET A 144 24.41 16.42 -7.90
C MET A 144 25.64 15.51 -8.12
N LEU A 145 25.44 14.21 -8.32
CA LEU A 145 26.55 13.26 -8.51
C LEU A 145 27.30 13.46 -9.85
N PRO A 146 28.54 12.93 -9.99
CA PRO A 146 29.21 12.79 -11.28
C PRO A 146 28.50 11.84 -12.25
N HIS A 147 28.71 11.99 -13.56
CA HIS A 147 27.98 11.23 -14.60
C HIS A 147 28.33 9.73 -14.63
N ASP A 148 29.59 9.41 -14.34
CA ASP A 148 30.13 8.06 -14.13
C ASP A 148 29.41 7.37 -12.95
N VAL A 149 29.34 8.02 -11.79
CA VAL A 149 28.65 7.50 -10.60
C VAL A 149 27.13 7.32 -10.84
N LYS A 150 26.48 8.23 -11.58
CA LYS A 150 25.06 8.07 -11.98
C LYS A 150 24.82 6.83 -12.84
N ARG A 151 25.74 6.54 -13.76
CA ARG A 151 25.63 5.39 -14.67
C ARG A 151 25.71 4.07 -13.91
N GLY A 152 26.55 3.98 -12.87
CA GLY A 152 26.58 2.85 -11.95
C GLY A 152 25.31 2.75 -11.10
N LEU A 153 25.13 3.70 -10.17
CA LEU A 153 24.16 3.58 -9.06
C LEU A 153 22.68 3.50 -9.48
N PHE A 154 22.29 4.12 -10.60
CA PHE A 154 20.89 4.18 -11.04
C PHE A 154 20.69 3.78 -12.51
N ARG A 155 21.71 3.13 -13.12
CA ARG A 155 21.69 2.68 -14.52
C ARG A 155 21.20 3.76 -15.50
N VAL A 156 21.62 5.01 -15.28
CA VAL A 156 21.28 6.12 -16.15
C VAL A 156 22.09 5.97 -17.45
N GLU A 157 21.48 5.36 -18.47
CA GLU A 157 22.14 5.03 -19.75
C GLU A 157 22.82 6.25 -20.39
N LYS A 158 22.11 7.37 -20.40
CA LYS A 158 22.54 8.68 -20.92
C LYS A 158 22.60 9.71 -19.77
N PRO A 159 23.65 9.70 -18.94
CA PRO A 159 23.73 10.54 -17.75
C PRO A 159 23.87 12.04 -18.09
N GLU A 160 24.28 12.37 -19.31
CA GLU A 160 24.29 13.72 -19.88
C GLU A 160 22.89 14.29 -20.13
N SER A 161 21.89 13.42 -20.37
CA SER A 161 20.49 13.83 -20.58
C SER A 161 19.65 13.89 -19.30
N PHE A 162 20.28 13.75 -18.13
CA PHE A 162 19.57 13.78 -16.85
C PHE A 162 19.12 15.22 -16.54
N ASP A 163 17.82 15.46 -16.62
CA ASP A 163 17.18 16.76 -16.34
C ASP A 163 16.34 16.64 -15.05
N LEU A 164 16.81 17.30 -13.98
CA LEU A 164 16.14 17.26 -12.67
C LEU A 164 14.69 17.75 -12.75
N TYR A 165 14.39 18.76 -13.56
CA TYR A 165 13.02 19.26 -13.70
C TYR A 165 12.13 18.18 -14.32
N ARG A 166 12.57 17.57 -15.43
CA ARG A 166 11.82 16.51 -16.11
C ARG A 166 11.62 15.26 -15.25
N VAL A 167 12.65 14.85 -14.49
CA VAL A 167 12.55 13.75 -13.51
C VAL A 167 11.48 14.09 -12.46
N LEU A 168 11.54 15.28 -11.85
CA LEU A 168 10.59 15.74 -10.84
C LEU A 168 9.15 15.89 -11.36
N THR A 169 8.97 16.17 -12.66
CA THR A 169 7.67 16.21 -13.35
C THR A 169 7.22 14.88 -13.95
N PHE A 170 7.93 13.77 -13.70
CA PHE A 170 7.58 12.42 -14.16
C PHE A 170 7.51 12.24 -15.69
N ASP A 171 8.35 12.98 -16.42
CA ASP A 171 8.52 12.90 -17.87
C ASP A 171 8.79 11.45 -18.32
N PHE A 172 8.36 11.09 -19.54
CA PHE A 172 8.40 9.68 -19.97
C PHE A 172 9.82 9.16 -20.15
N ASP A 173 10.68 9.97 -20.77
CA ASP A 173 12.04 9.59 -21.15
C ASP A 173 13.05 9.58 -19.97
N GLN A 174 12.62 10.08 -18.80
CA GLN A 174 13.46 10.25 -17.60
C GLN A 174 13.12 9.27 -16.48
N ARG A 175 12.43 8.17 -16.81
CA ARG A 175 11.94 7.14 -15.87
C ARG A 175 12.99 6.10 -15.52
N PHE A 176 14.17 6.54 -15.08
CA PHE A 176 15.32 5.67 -14.83
C PHE A 176 15.06 4.62 -13.72
N PHE A 177 15.62 3.43 -13.92
CA PHE A 177 15.64 2.32 -12.96
C PHE A 177 14.28 1.98 -12.30
N VAL A 178 14.01 2.46 -11.08
CA VAL A 178 12.75 2.22 -10.34
C VAL A 178 11.72 3.35 -10.49
N PHE A 179 12.11 4.51 -11.01
CA PHE A 179 11.24 5.68 -11.09
C PHE A 179 10.04 5.49 -12.02
N TRP A 180 10.07 4.53 -12.96
CA TRP A 180 8.95 4.29 -13.88
C TRP A 180 7.64 3.87 -13.20
N THR A 181 7.69 3.33 -11.98
CA THR A 181 6.48 2.91 -11.26
C THR A 181 5.74 4.07 -10.59
N LEU A 182 6.44 5.16 -10.26
CA LEU A 182 5.88 6.32 -9.55
C LEU A 182 4.82 7.08 -10.39
N PRO A 183 5.06 7.43 -11.68
CA PRO A 183 4.06 8.06 -12.54
C PRO A 183 2.79 7.21 -12.68
N LEU A 184 2.93 5.89 -12.81
CA LEU A 184 1.83 4.94 -12.93
C LEU A 184 0.97 4.95 -11.67
N ALA A 185 1.60 4.81 -10.50
CA ALA A 185 0.89 4.83 -9.22
C ALA A 185 0.18 6.17 -8.97
N ILE A 186 0.86 7.30 -9.19
CA ILE A 186 0.29 8.65 -9.00
C ILE A 186 -0.89 8.88 -9.97
N SER A 187 -0.76 8.48 -11.24
CA SER A 187 -1.85 8.59 -12.23
C SER A 187 -3.07 7.77 -11.79
N TYR A 188 -2.87 6.57 -11.26
CA TYR A 188 -3.97 5.77 -10.74
C TYR A 188 -4.59 6.34 -9.46
N TYR A 189 -3.83 7.03 -8.60
CA TYR A 189 -4.40 7.72 -7.42
C TYR A 189 -5.32 8.88 -7.81
N LEU A 190 -5.12 9.53 -8.97
CA LEU A 190 -6.07 10.50 -9.52
C LEU A 190 -7.38 9.85 -9.99
N PHE A 191 -7.32 8.59 -10.48
CA PHE A 191 -8.48 7.83 -10.93
C PHE A 191 -9.37 7.31 -9.77
N ILE A 192 -8.78 6.89 -8.65
CA ILE A 192 -9.49 6.28 -7.51
C ILE A 192 -10.71 7.09 -7.01
N PRO A 193 -10.63 8.41 -6.78
CA PRO A 193 -11.78 9.20 -6.36
C PRO A 193 -12.97 9.14 -7.33
N VAL A 194 -12.69 9.21 -8.65
CA VAL A 194 -13.71 9.14 -9.70
C VAL A 194 -14.32 7.74 -9.75
N PHE A 195 -13.50 6.70 -9.70
CA PHE A 195 -13.94 5.30 -9.67
C PHE A 195 -14.88 5.01 -8.48
N VAL A 196 -14.50 5.42 -7.27
CA VAL A 196 -15.31 5.19 -6.06
C VAL A 196 -16.64 5.94 -6.14
N LEU A 197 -16.64 7.20 -6.59
CA LEU A 197 -17.88 7.97 -6.74
C LEU A 197 -18.81 7.36 -7.81
N ALA A 198 -18.27 6.85 -8.91
CA ALA A 198 -19.04 6.12 -9.91
C ALA A 198 -19.67 4.86 -9.30
N VAL A 199 -18.89 4.00 -8.65
CA VAL A 199 -19.38 2.76 -8.00
C VAL A 199 -20.48 3.05 -6.98
N LEU A 200 -20.34 4.11 -6.17
CA LEU A 200 -21.37 4.51 -5.20
C LEU A 200 -22.63 5.07 -5.87
N LYS A 201 -22.51 5.76 -7.01
CA LYS A 201 -23.65 6.25 -7.81
C LYS A 201 -24.46 5.10 -8.44
N LEU A 202 -23.83 4.00 -8.82
CA LEU A 202 -24.50 2.84 -9.44
C LEU A 202 -25.44 2.05 -8.49
N ARG A 203 -25.35 2.28 -7.17
CA ARG A 203 -26.21 1.68 -6.13
C ARG A 203 -26.39 0.17 -6.26
N SER A 204 -27.51 -0.29 -6.82
CA SER A 204 -27.88 -1.71 -6.96
C SER A 204 -27.30 -2.35 -8.23
N TYR A 205 -27.18 -1.59 -9.33
CA TYR A 205 -26.69 -2.08 -10.63
C TYR A 205 -25.17 -2.19 -10.73
N TRP A 206 -24.45 -1.98 -9.62
CA TRP A 206 -22.99 -1.99 -9.55
C TRP A 206 -22.36 -3.29 -10.07
N TRP A 207 -23.05 -4.43 -9.93
CA TRP A 207 -22.55 -5.76 -10.27
C TRP A 207 -22.37 -5.99 -11.77
N ILE A 208 -23.21 -5.38 -12.62
CA ILE A 208 -23.16 -5.56 -14.09
C ILE A 208 -21.80 -5.11 -14.66
N PRO A 209 -21.38 -3.83 -14.53
CA PRO A 209 -20.08 -3.40 -15.01
C PRO A 209 -18.93 -3.98 -14.16
N PHE A 210 -19.20 -4.46 -12.94
CA PHE A 210 -18.20 -5.17 -12.15
C PHE A 210 -17.80 -6.50 -12.79
N SER A 211 -18.78 -7.32 -13.16
CA SER A 211 -18.55 -8.59 -13.85
C SER A 211 -17.84 -8.35 -15.18
N SER A 212 -18.30 -7.38 -15.98
CA SER A 212 -17.62 -7.01 -17.23
C SER A 212 -16.18 -6.54 -17.01
N ALA A 213 -15.93 -5.68 -16.03
CA ALA A 213 -14.59 -5.20 -15.70
C ALA A 213 -13.68 -6.33 -15.19
N TYR A 214 -14.20 -7.27 -14.40
CA TYR A 214 -13.41 -8.40 -13.89
C TYR A 214 -13.06 -9.40 -14.99
N CYS A 215 -14.01 -9.71 -15.89
CA CYS A 215 -13.74 -10.50 -17.09
C CYS A 215 -12.70 -9.81 -17.99
N TRP A 216 -12.78 -8.50 -18.18
CA TRP A 216 -11.79 -7.73 -18.94
C TRP A 216 -10.42 -7.73 -18.27
N VAL A 217 -10.33 -7.52 -16.95
CA VAL A 217 -9.07 -7.61 -16.19
C VAL A 217 -8.43 -9.00 -16.32
N MET A 218 -9.23 -10.06 -16.32
CA MET A 218 -8.73 -11.43 -16.51
C MET A 218 -8.27 -11.68 -17.95
N TYR A 219 -8.99 -11.15 -18.94
CA TYR A 219 -8.61 -11.22 -20.36
C TYR A 219 -7.28 -10.49 -20.62
N GLU A 220 -7.19 -9.22 -20.23
CA GLU A 220 -5.95 -8.43 -20.38
C GLU A 220 -4.78 -9.07 -19.65
N GLY A 221 -5.01 -9.57 -18.43
CA GLY A 221 -3.98 -10.27 -17.65
C GLY A 221 -3.44 -11.54 -18.30
N TRP A 222 -4.18 -12.13 -19.25
CA TRP A 222 -3.79 -13.36 -19.95
C TRP A 222 -3.25 -13.11 -21.37
N TYR A 223 -3.75 -12.08 -22.06
CA TYR A 223 -3.44 -11.83 -23.48
C TYR A 223 -2.59 -10.59 -23.73
N THR A 224 -2.47 -9.66 -22.78
CA THR A 224 -1.74 -8.39 -22.97
C THR A 224 -0.37 -8.45 -22.32
N PHE A 225 0.67 -8.29 -23.15
CA PHE A 225 2.06 -8.25 -22.71
C PHE A 225 2.37 -6.96 -21.92
N ARG A 226 3.17 -7.09 -20.86
CA ARG A 226 3.56 -5.98 -19.97
C ARG A 226 5.04 -6.04 -19.63
N TRP A 227 5.69 -4.89 -19.63
CA TRP A 227 7.10 -4.70 -19.32
C TRP A 227 7.30 -3.47 -18.42
N SER A 228 8.52 -3.31 -17.89
CA SER A 228 8.95 -2.06 -17.24
C SER A 228 8.93 -0.88 -18.23
N HIS A 229 8.87 0.34 -17.70
CA HIS A 229 8.85 1.61 -18.45
C HIS A 229 7.66 1.83 -19.42
N MET A 230 6.79 0.84 -19.65
CA MET A 230 5.53 1.04 -20.39
C MET A 230 4.62 2.08 -19.71
N GLY A 231 3.71 2.67 -20.50
CA GLY A 231 2.69 3.60 -20.00
C GLY A 231 1.67 2.95 -19.04
N LEU A 232 0.69 3.73 -18.57
CA LEU A 232 -0.32 3.24 -17.64
C LEU A 232 -1.24 2.16 -18.25
N ALA A 233 -1.57 2.25 -19.54
CA ALA A 233 -2.61 1.40 -20.14
C ALA A 233 -2.37 -0.12 -19.98
N PRO A 234 -1.18 -0.69 -20.31
CA PRO A 234 -0.89 -2.11 -20.08
C PRO A 234 -0.93 -2.52 -18.59
N HIS A 235 -0.59 -1.60 -17.67
CA HIS A 235 -0.58 -1.86 -16.23
C HIS A 235 -1.91 -1.53 -15.53
N PHE A 236 -2.87 -0.91 -16.23
CA PHE A 236 -4.15 -0.49 -15.68
C PHE A 236 -5.00 -1.67 -15.15
N PRO A 237 -5.05 -2.86 -15.80
CA PRO A 237 -5.77 -4.03 -15.28
C PRO A 237 -5.26 -4.49 -13.89
N THR A 238 -3.95 -4.44 -13.65
CA THR A 238 -3.33 -4.75 -12.35
C THR A 238 -3.83 -3.81 -11.25
N PHE A 239 -3.80 -2.50 -11.48
CA PHE A 239 -4.36 -1.56 -10.52
C PHE A 239 -5.88 -1.74 -10.36
N LEU A 240 -6.60 -1.95 -11.46
CA LEU A 240 -8.05 -2.15 -11.44
C LEU A 240 -8.46 -3.38 -10.63
N ALA A 241 -7.72 -4.50 -10.71
CA ALA A 241 -7.96 -5.69 -9.89
C ALA A 241 -8.05 -5.36 -8.39
N GLY A 242 -7.05 -4.62 -7.86
CA GLY A 242 -7.04 -4.21 -6.44
C GLY A 242 -8.21 -3.29 -6.07
N SER A 243 -8.57 -2.33 -6.94
CA SER A 243 -9.76 -1.50 -6.73
C SER A 243 -11.07 -2.28 -6.80
N LEU A 244 -11.17 -3.26 -7.70
CA LEU A 244 -12.36 -4.12 -7.82
C LEU A 244 -12.54 -4.94 -6.53
N ALA A 245 -11.46 -5.60 -6.09
CA ALA A 245 -11.45 -6.39 -4.86
C ALA A 245 -11.74 -5.57 -3.60
N ALA A 246 -11.29 -4.31 -3.53
CA ALA A 246 -11.60 -3.42 -2.42
C ALA A 246 -13.10 -3.11 -2.30
N VAL A 247 -13.81 -2.91 -3.42
CA VAL A 247 -15.28 -2.70 -3.43
C VAL A 247 -16.00 -3.98 -3.03
N ILE A 248 -15.57 -5.15 -3.55
CA ILE A 248 -16.11 -6.47 -3.16
C ILE A 248 -15.96 -6.66 -1.66
N PHE A 249 -14.75 -6.48 -1.13
CA PHE A 249 -14.47 -6.54 0.31
C PHE A 249 -15.38 -5.60 1.11
N VAL A 250 -15.45 -4.31 0.74
CA VAL A 250 -16.27 -3.32 1.47
C VAL A 250 -17.76 -3.71 1.47
N LYS A 251 -18.30 -4.19 0.35
CA LYS A 251 -19.70 -4.61 0.26
C LYS A 251 -19.98 -5.92 1.01
N LEU A 252 -19.07 -6.90 0.96
CA LEU A 252 -19.18 -8.15 1.73
C LEU A 252 -19.06 -7.90 3.24
N ASP A 253 -18.08 -7.09 3.67
CA ASP A 253 -17.88 -6.67 5.06
C ASP A 253 -19.14 -6.00 5.63
N MET A 254 -19.76 -5.09 4.87
CA MET A 254 -21.03 -4.46 5.25
C MET A 254 -22.20 -5.45 5.27
N TRP A 255 -22.35 -6.28 4.23
CA TRP A 255 -23.46 -7.25 4.15
C TRP A 255 -23.41 -8.28 5.29
N MET A 256 -22.23 -8.82 5.61
CA MET A 256 -22.08 -9.78 6.70
C MET A 256 -22.37 -9.15 8.06
N LYS A 257 -21.97 -7.89 8.29
CA LYS A 257 -22.28 -7.14 9.52
C LYS A 257 -23.77 -6.81 9.64
N MET A 258 -24.41 -6.40 8.55
CA MET A 258 -25.85 -6.08 8.54
C MET A 258 -26.74 -7.30 8.80
N ASN A 259 -26.34 -8.48 8.31
CA ASN A 259 -27.12 -9.72 8.45
C ASN A 259 -26.60 -10.64 9.57
N SER A 260 -25.66 -10.17 10.40
CA SER A 260 -25.02 -10.93 11.49
C SER A 260 -24.56 -12.34 11.07
N VAL A 261 -23.95 -12.43 9.88
CA VAL A 261 -23.69 -13.72 9.21
C VAL A 261 -22.62 -14.52 9.96
N GLN A 262 -23.04 -15.58 10.63
CA GLN A 262 -22.12 -16.59 11.17
C GLN A 262 -21.79 -17.61 10.09
N LEU A 263 -20.52 -17.65 9.68
CA LEU A 263 -20.03 -18.60 8.68
C LEU A 263 -20.00 -20.02 9.25
N ARG A 264 -20.72 -20.94 8.61
CA ARG A 264 -20.77 -22.35 9.03
C ARG A 264 -19.42 -23.04 8.76
N PRO A 265 -18.95 -23.97 9.62
CA PRO A 265 -17.68 -24.69 9.41
C PRO A 265 -17.44 -25.26 7.99
N PRO A 266 -18.39 -25.97 7.33
CA PRO A 266 -18.14 -26.47 5.96
C PRO A 266 -17.92 -25.36 4.93
N LEU A 267 -18.54 -24.18 5.10
CA LEU A 267 -18.31 -23.02 4.24
C LEU A 267 -16.93 -22.42 4.49
N ILE A 268 -16.48 -22.36 5.75
CA ILE A 268 -15.12 -21.93 6.10
C ILE A 268 -14.09 -22.87 5.44
N TYR A 269 -14.25 -24.19 5.56
CA TYR A 269 -13.37 -25.15 4.89
C TYR A 269 -13.36 -24.98 3.37
N ALA A 270 -14.51 -24.80 2.73
CA ALA A 270 -14.58 -24.55 1.29
C ALA A 270 -13.83 -23.25 0.87
N ILE A 271 -14.00 -22.17 1.62
CA ILE A 271 -13.29 -20.90 1.39
C ILE A 271 -11.78 -21.07 1.57
N ARG A 272 -11.33 -21.81 2.60
CA ARG A 272 -9.91 -22.11 2.83
C ARG A 272 -9.30 -22.99 1.75
N THR A 273 -10.00 -24.01 1.27
CA THR A 273 -9.53 -24.81 0.14
C THR A 273 -9.33 -23.94 -1.10
N PHE A 274 -10.29 -23.04 -1.40
CA PHE A 274 -10.18 -22.10 -2.51
C PHE A 274 -9.01 -21.10 -2.35
N GLU A 275 -8.80 -20.56 -1.15
CA GLU A 275 -7.65 -19.72 -0.80
C GLU A 275 -6.31 -20.44 -0.97
N CYS A 276 -6.19 -21.67 -0.47
CA CYS A 276 -5.00 -22.50 -0.64
C CYS A 276 -4.73 -22.81 -2.13
N THR A 277 -5.77 -23.05 -2.93
CA THR A 277 -5.64 -23.20 -4.39
C THR A 277 -5.16 -21.91 -5.04
N ALA A 278 -5.72 -20.74 -4.67
CA ALA A 278 -5.29 -19.45 -5.19
C ALA A 278 -3.84 -19.12 -4.81
N LEU A 279 -3.41 -19.47 -3.59
CA LEU A 279 -2.03 -19.32 -3.13
C LEU A 279 -1.07 -20.25 -3.88
N ALA A 280 -1.42 -21.53 -4.05
CA ALA A 280 -0.62 -22.49 -4.80
C ALA A 280 -0.44 -22.06 -6.26
N LEU A 281 -1.51 -21.56 -6.89
CA LEU A 281 -1.45 -20.98 -8.24
C LEU A 281 -0.59 -19.71 -8.27
N LEU A 282 -0.75 -18.78 -7.32
CA LEU A 282 0.04 -17.54 -7.27
C LEU A 282 1.55 -17.83 -7.11
N LEU A 283 1.90 -18.79 -6.26
CA LEU A 283 3.26 -19.26 -6.09
C LEU A 283 3.76 -19.99 -7.34
N SER A 284 2.92 -20.78 -8.01
CA SER A 284 3.26 -21.37 -9.31
C SER A 284 3.58 -20.31 -10.37
N LEU A 285 2.76 -19.26 -10.50
CA LEU A 285 3.02 -18.17 -11.46
C LEU A 285 4.31 -17.41 -11.11
N SER A 286 4.55 -17.15 -9.82
CA SER A 286 5.69 -16.35 -9.36
C SER A 286 7.03 -17.09 -9.45
N PHE A 287 7.02 -18.41 -9.20
CA PHE A 287 8.19 -19.27 -9.15
C PHE A 287 8.22 -20.28 -10.33
N GLN A 288 7.61 -19.93 -11.47
CA GLN A 288 7.60 -20.71 -12.71
C GLN A 288 7.34 -22.22 -12.51
N GLY A 289 6.29 -22.56 -11.77
CA GLY A 289 5.84 -23.93 -11.58
C GLY A 289 6.34 -24.63 -10.31
N LEU A 290 6.77 -23.92 -9.27
CA LEU A 290 7.19 -24.47 -7.96
C LEU A 290 6.39 -25.69 -7.45
N PHE A 291 5.06 -25.68 -7.60
CA PHE A 291 4.18 -26.80 -7.22
C PHE A 291 3.72 -27.68 -8.41
N PHE A 292 3.88 -27.20 -9.63
CA PHE A 292 3.23 -27.80 -10.81
C PHE A 292 4.22 -28.47 -11.76
N ASN A 293 5.51 -28.13 -11.78
CA ASN A 293 6.50 -28.72 -12.69
C ASN A 293 6.59 -30.26 -12.61
N TRP A 294 6.13 -30.87 -11.51
CA TRP A 294 6.08 -32.32 -11.32
C TRP A 294 4.68 -32.95 -11.54
N ILE A 295 3.65 -32.14 -11.79
CA ILE A 295 2.23 -32.53 -11.86
C ILE A 295 1.59 -32.14 -13.21
N HIS A 296 1.90 -30.95 -13.73
CA HIS A 296 1.42 -30.46 -15.02
C HIS A 296 2.34 -29.38 -15.60
N ALA A 297 2.43 -29.27 -16.93
CA ALA A 297 3.13 -28.16 -17.57
C ALA A 297 2.57 -26.81 -17.06
N ASN A 298 3.44 -25.80 -16.91
CA ASN A 298 3.04 -24.50 -16.36
C ASN A 298 1.86 -23.93 -17.14
N ILE A 299 0.72 -23.76 -16.45
CA ILE A 299 -0.57 -23.34 -17.03
C ILE A 299 -0.53 -21.85 -17.40
N ALA A 300 0.42 -21.08 -16.84
CA ALA A 300 0.69 -19.72 -17.28
C ALA A 300 1.02 -19.68 -18.78
N PRO A 301 0.50 -18.71 -19.54
CA PRO A 301 0.92 -18.55 -20.92
C PRO A 301 2.42 -18.23 -20.94
N GLN A 302 3.21 -18.94 -21.76
CA GLN A 302 4.66 -18.71 -21.92
C GLN A 302 4.96 -17.45 -22.77
N THR A 303 4.07 -16.47 -22.69
CA THR A 303 4.13 -15.17 -23.33
C THR A 303 5.19 -14.30 -22.66
N ALA A 304 6.11 -13.75 -23.45
CA ALA A 304 7.24 -12.95 -22.96
C ALA A 304 6.77 -11.63 -22.28
N GLY A 305 6.87 -11.55 -20.96
CA GLY A 305 6.55 -10.35 -20.19
C GLY A 305 6.37 -10.60 -18.70
N PHE A 306 5.84 -9.61 -18.00
CA PHE A 306 5.58 -9.69 -16.56
C PHE A 306 4.37 -10.58 -16.24
N PRO A 307 4.50 -11.59 -15.36
CA PRO A 307 3.41 -12.48 -14.99
C PRO A 307 2.25 -11.70 -14.33
N PHE A 308 1.01 -12.08 -14.62
CA PHE A 308 -0.17 -11.45 -14.04
C PHE A 308 -0.68 -12.23 -12.82
N ILE A 309 -0.20 -11.86 -11.63
CA ILE A 309 -0.63 -12.48 -10.37
C ILE A 309 -1.83 -11.78 -9.72
N SER A 310 -2.23 -10.63 -10.27
CA SER A 310 -3.01 -9.61 -9.58
C SER A 310 -4.36 -10.10 -9.06
N VAL A 311 -5.10 -10.89 -9.84
CA VAL A 311 -6.40 -11.43 -9.39
C VAL A 311 -6.24 -12.45 -8.26
N LEU A 312 -5.30 -13.40 -8.38
CA LEU A 312 -5.05 -14.39 -7.32
C LEU A 312 -4.63 -13.72 -6.01
N LEU A 313 -3.78 -12.69 -6.10
CA LEU A 313 -3.37 -11.89 -4.96
C LEU A 313 -4.56 -11.18 -4.30
N THR A 314 -5.47 -10.61 -5.09
CA THR A 314 -6.69 -9.99 -4.53
C THR A 314 -7.65 -10.97 -3.88
N VAL A 315 -7.77 -12.21 -4.40
CA VAL A 315 -8.58 -13.26 -3.77
C VAL A 315 -8.05 -13.56 -2.37
N ILE A 316 -6.73 -13.76 -2.24
CA ILE A 316 -6.07 -14.00 -0.95
C ILE A 316 -6.27 -12.80 -0.01
N PHE A 317 -6.14 -11.56 -0.50
CA PHE A 317 -6.39 -10.36 0.31
C PHE A 317 -7.82 -10.31 0.86
N VAL A 318 -8.84 -10.55 0.01
CA VAL A 318 -10.24 -10.50 0.46
C VAL A 318 -10.52 -11.59 1.49
N ILE A 319 -10.00 -12.81 1.29
CA ILE A 319 -10.23 -13.93 2.22
C ILE A 319 -9.48 -13.70 3.54
N GLU A 320 -8.18 -13.37 3.54
CA GLU A 320 -7.41 -13.14 4.78
C GLU A 320 -7.92 -11.97 5.64
N ILE A 321 -8.55 -10.94 5.06
CA ILE A 321 -9.15 -9.86 5.87
C ILE A 321 -10.45 -10.31 6.53
N LEU A 322 -11.26 -11.11 5.83
CA LEU A 322 -12.55 -11.60 6.34
C LEU A 322 -12.39 -12.80 7.28
N LEU A 323 -11.37 -13.60 7.04
CA LEU A 323 -11.00 -14.81 7.77
C LEU A 323 -9.46 -14.82 7.93
N PRO A 324 -8.89 -14.21 8.99
CA PRO A 324 -7.45 -14.29 9.24
C PRO A 324 -6.97 -15.73 9.48
N SER A 325 -5.83 -16.11 8.92
CA SER A 325 -5.20 -17.42 9.09
C SER A 325 -3.77 -17.34 9.65
N SER A 326 -3.09 -18.50 9.71
CA SER A 326 -1.66 -18.59 9.97
C SER A 326 -0.81 -17.78 8.96
N LEU A 327 -1.27 -17.63 7.71
CA LEU A 327 -0.56 -16.86 6.68
C LEU A 327 -0.55 -15.36 6.99
N SER A 328 -1.69 -14.75 7.31
CA SER A 328 -1.70 -13.34 7.74
C SER A 328 -0.98 -13.12 9.07
N THR A 329 -0.97 -14.13 9.95
CA THR A 329 -0.16 -14.10 11.18
C THR A 329 1.35 -14.09 10.88
N PHE A 330 1.82 -14.98 10.01
CA PHE A 330 3.23 -15.06 9.57
C PHE A 330 3.68 -13.77 8.86
N LEU A 331 2.90 -13.28 7.90
CA LEU A 331 3.20 -12.04 7.18
C LEU A 331 3.21 -10.83 8.12
N LYS A 332 2.31 -10.80 9.11
CA LYS A 332 2.30 -9.77 10.15
C LYS A 332 3.56 -9.79 11.02
N THR A 333 4.06 -10.95 11.45
CA THR A 333 5.18 -11.00 12.41
C THR A 333 6.54 -10.89 11.76
N MET A 334 6.77 -11.56 10.63
CA MET A 334 8.11 -11.66 10.02
C MET A 334 8.54 -10.40 9.27
N LEU A 335 7.58 -9.60 8.77
CA LEU A 335 7.83 -8.55 7.78
C LEU A 335 7.25 -7.18 8.16
N PHE A 336 6.90 -6.97 9.43
CA PHE A 336 6.32 -5.70 9.87
C PHE A 336 7.27 -4.52 9.71
N ASP A 337 8.52 -4.66 10.15
CA ASP A 337 9.48 -3.54 10.14
C ASP A 337 9.92 -3.20 8.71
N THR A 338 10.16 -4.23 7.87
CA THR A 338 10.45 -4.04 6.44
C THR A 338 9.25 -3.48 5.69
N ALA A 339 8.01 -3.76 6.12
CA ALA A 339 6.82 -3.14 5.57
C ALA A 339 6.72 -1.64 5.87
N VAL A 340 7.08 -1.20 7.07
CA VAL A 340 7.08 0.23 7.44
C VAL A 340 7.98 1.00 6.47
N MET A 341 9.19 0.49 6.21
CA MET A 341 10.23 1.14 5.39
C MET A 341 10.20 0.73 3.91
N SER A 342 9.23 -0.08 3.48
CA SER A 342 9.18 -0.70 2.13
C SER A 342 9.30 0.28 0.96
N PHE A 343 8.84 1.52 1.10
CA PHE A 343 9.03 2.54 0.06
C PHE A 343 10.49 3.02 0.00
N SER A 344 11.10 3.29 1.15
CA SER A 344 12.53 3.59 1.25
C SER A 344 13.42 2.44 0.73
N ILE A 345 13.10 1.18 1.05
CA ILE A 345 13.77 -0.02 0.48
C ILE A 345 13.62 -0.05 -1.06
N TYR A 346 12.38 0.10 -1.55
CA TYR A 346 12.09 0.09 -2.99
C TYR A 346 12.80 1.21 -3.76
N LEU A 347 12.99 2.38 -3.16
CA LEU A 347 13.60 3.51 -3.85
C LEU A 347 15.14 3.49 -3.81
N LEU A 348 15.73 2.98 -2.72
CA LEU A 348 17.17 3.16 -2.44
C LEU A 348 18.04 1.92 -2.70
N HIS A 349 17.47 0.73 -2.90
CA HIS A 349 18.26 -0.50 -3.09
C HIS A 349 19.24 -0.44 -4.27
N GLY A 350 18.92 0.30 -5.35
CA GLY A 350 19.84 0.51 -6.47
C GLY A 350 21.17 1.16 -6.06
N LEU A 351 21.13 2.11 -5.11
CA LEU A 351 22.33 2.75 -4.56
C LEU A 351 23.24 1.75 -3.84
N VAL A 352 22.67 0.71 -3.21
CA VAL A 352 23.44 -0.29 -2.47
C VAL A 352 23.93 -1.39 -3.41
N ILE A 353 23.05 -1.95 -4.24
CA ILE A 353 23.35 -3.08 -5.12
C ILE A 353 24.41 -2.73 -6.17
N TYR A 354 24.35 -1.53 -6.76
CA TYR A 354 25.27 -1.12 -7.83
C TYR A 354 26.44 -0.26 -7.32
N THR A 355 26.74 -0.31 -6.02
CA THR A 355 28.02 0.22 -5.49
C THR A 355 29.10 -0.85 -5.60
N ASP A 356 30.23 -0.50 -6.20
CA ASP A 356 31.36 -1.42 -6.46
C ASP A 356 31.84 -2.16 -5.20
N ALA A 357 31.88 -1.46 -4.05
CA ALA A 357 32.23 -2.05 -2.75
C ALA A 357 31.29 -3.17 -2.27
N ILE A 358 30.14 -3.39 -2.94
CA ILE A 358 29.18 -4.47 -2.68
C ILE A 358 29.21 -5.49 -3.83
N SER A 359 29.14 -5.04 -5.09
CA SER A 359 29.12 -5.93 -6.25
C SER A 359 30.45 -6.68 -6.46
N GLU A 360 31.59 -6.08 -6.11
CA GLU A 360 32.92 -6.68 -6.27
C GLU A 360 33.36 -7.57 -5.09
N GLN A 361 32.56 -7.72 -4.03
CA GLN A 361 32.96 -8.55 -2.88
C GLN A 361 33.10 -10.01 -3.32
N PRO A 362 34.22 -10.70 -3.00
CA PRO A 362 34.48 -12.04 -3.53
C PRO A 362 33.56 -13.10 -2.92
N SER A 363 33.21 -12.96 -1.64
CA SER A 363 32.32 -13.88 -0.93
C SER A 363 30.86 -13.62 -1.30
N TYR A 364 30.20 -14.64 -1.84
CA TYR A 364 28.75 -14.64 -2.13
C TYR A 364 27.89 -14.35 -0.88
N TYR A 365 28.26 -14.89 0.27
CA TYR A 365 27.55 -14.64 1.52
C TYR A 365 27.70 -13.20 1.98
N ASP A 366 28.90 -12.63 1.83
CA ASP A 366 29.17 -11.23 2.18
C ASP A 366 28.33 -10.32 1.27
N ARG A 367 28.22 -10.63 -0.03
CA ARG A 367 27.30 -9.93 -0.95
C ARG A 367 25.83 -10.01 -0.50
N ILE A 368 25.34 -11.16 -0.04
CA ILE A 368 23.98 -11.28 0.52
C ILE A 368 23.82 -10.34 1.72
N PHE A 369 24.65 -10.53 2.75
CA PHE A 369 24.50 -9.80 4.01
C PHE A 369 24.71 -8.30 3.84
N SER A 370 25.68 -7.89 3.02
CA SER A 370 25.90 -6.49 2.66
C SER A 370 24.72 -5.92 1.89
N THR A 371 24.24 -6.60 0.83
CA THR A 371 23.12 -6.12 0.00
C THR A 371 21.86 -5.89 0.83
N PHE A 372 21.38 -6.91 1.55
CA PHE A 372 20.14 -6.81 2.31
C PHE A 372 20.32 -5.96 3.57
N GLY A 373 21.42 -6.15 4.32
CA GLY A 373 21.71 -5.42 5.55
C GLY A 373 21.89 -3.92 5.31
N LEU A 374 22.69 -3.52 4.33
CA LEU A 374 22.88 -2.10 4.00
C LEU A 374 21.66 -1.49 3.34
N THR A 375 20.90 -2.23 2.52
CA THR A 375 19.62 -1.73 1.98
C THR A 375 18.63 -1.42 3.10
N VAL A 376 18.48 -2.32 4.07
CA VAL A 376 17.60 -2.10 5.23
C VAL A 376 18.14 -0.97 6.11
N LEU A 377 19.46 -0.87 6.33
CA LEU A 377 20.07 0.21 7.11
C LEU A 377 19.85 1.59 6.46
N VAL A 378 20.17 1.72 5.17
CA VAL A 378 19.97 2.95 4.39
C VAL A 378 18.47 3.32 4.35
N ALA A 379 17.59 2.34 4.17
CA ALA A 379 16.14 2.55 4.24
C ALA A 379 15.66 2.97 5.63
N THR A 380 16.26 2.46 6.71
CA THR A 380 15.93 2.84 8.11
C THR A 380 16.33 4.29 8.39
N VAL A 381 17.52 4.69 7.94
CA VAL A 381 18.04 6.05 8.08
C VAL A 381 17.19 7.03 7.26
N SER A 382 16.94 6.74 5.98
CA SER A 382 16.11 7.61 5.13
C SER A 382 14.65 7.69 5.57
N TYR A 383 14.09 6.58 6.05
CA TYR A 383 12.74 6.57 6.63
C TYR A 383 12.67 7.49 7.84
N SER A 384 13.64 7.39 8.76
CA SER A 384 13.67 8.17 9.99
C SER A 384 13.92 9.67 9.76
N LEU A 385 14.75 10.02 8.77
CA LEU A 385 15.13 11.40 8.47
C LEU A 385 14.16 12.12 7.51
N VAL A 386 13.46 11.39 6.63
CA VAL A 386 12.71 12.00 5.50
C VAL A 386 11.27 11.48 5.44
N GLU A 387 11.07 10.16 5.33
CA GLU A 387 9.73 9.60 5.09
C GLU A 387 8.81 9.82 6.30
N TYR A 388 9.30 9.54 7.52
CA TYR A 388 8.54 9.66 8.76
C TYR A 388 8.22 11.13 9.12
N PRO A 389 9.19 12.09 9.11
CA PRO A 389 8.88 13.51 9.29
C PRO A 389 7.88 14.04 8.25
N SER A 390 7.97 13.60 6.99
CA SER A 390 7.00 13.97 5.96
C SER A 390 5.61 13.41 6.26
N GLN A 391 5.51 12.17 6.75
CA GLN A 391 4.23 11.60 7.20
C GLN A 391 3.66 12.34 8.43
N LEU A 392 4.50 12.84 9.35
CA LEU A 392 4.06 13.70 10.46
C LEU A 392 3.53 15.06 9.96
N LEU A 393 4.21 15.67 8.98
CA LEU A 393 3.74 16.89 8.33
C LEU A 393 2.38 16.68 7.63
N ALA A 394 2.17 15.52 6.98
CA ALA A 394 0.87 15.15 6.41
C ALA A 394 -0.24 15.07 7.47
N GLN A 395 0.06 14.52 8.66
CA GLN A 395 -0.88 14.49 9.78
C GLN A 395 -1.18 15.89 10.32
N HIS A 396 -0.19 16.78 10.36
CA HIS A 396 -0.40 18.19 10.72
C HIS A 396 -1.34 18.87 9.71
N VAL A 397 -1.11 18.68 8.41
CA VAL A 397 -2.00 19.18 7.34
C VAL A 397 -3.42 18.60 7.48
N THR A 398 -3.60 17.32 7.81
CA THR A 398 -4.93 16.76 8.11
C THR A 398 -5.63 17.50 9.24
N ARG A 399 -4.92 17.81 10.35
CA ARG A 399 -5.48 18.54 11.50
C ARG A 399 -5.83 19.98 11.14
N GLU A 400 -4.99 20.63 10.34
CA GLU A 400 -5.24 21.98 9.81
C GLU A 400 -6.50 22.03 8.95
N LEU A 401 -6.63 21.13 7.97
CA LEU A 401 -7.81 21.05 7.09
C LEU A 401 -9.09 20.78 7.89
N ALA A 402 -9.04 19.87 8.88
CA ALA A 402 -10.18 19.60 9.76
C ALA A 402 -10.58 20.82 10.62
N ARG A 403 -9.61 21.59 11.15
CA ARG A 403 -9.90 22.82 11.88
C ARG A 403 -10.51 23.90 10.97
N ARG A 404 -10.02 24.06 9.74
CA ARG A 404 -10.61 25.01 8.77
C ARG A 404 -12.03 24.63 8.36
N GLU A 405 -12.29 23.33 8.19
CA GLU A 405 -13.64 22.81 7.95
C GLU A 405 -14.61 23.23 9.07
N VAL A 406 -14.21 23.05 10.35
CA VAL A 406 -15.02 23.42 11.52
C VAL A 406 -15.19 24.94 11.66
N LEU A 407 -14.14 25.72 11.41
CA LEU A 407 -14.17 27.19 11.52
C LEU A 407 -14.87 27.89 10.34
N GLY A 408 -15.22 27.16 9.27
CA GLY A 408 -15.82 27.75 8.08
C GLY A 408 -14.86 28.61 7.25
N LEU A 409 -13.52 28.45 7.42
CA LEU A 409 -12.43 29.19 6.72
C LEU A 409 -11.93 28.54 5.43
#